data_AF-K6DFP6-F1
#
_entry.id   AF-K6DFP6-F1
#
_cell.length_a   1.000
_cell.length_b   1.000
_cell.length_c   1.000
_cell.angle_alpha   90.00
_cell.angle_beta   90.00
_cell.angle_gamma   90.00
#
_symmetry.space_group_name_H-M   'P 1'
#
loop_
_entity.id
_entity.type
_entity.pdbx_description
1 polymer ?
#
loop_
_entity_poly.entity_id
_entity_poly.type
_entity_poly.pdbx_seq_one_letter_code
_entity_poly.pdbx_strand_id
1 'polypeptide(L)' 'MVGIEMDDITAKKLLEIAGRHYKLVYELGNRSTSKERRIEIMEEIQSLRIRRDTIIEGLKKDQIK' A
#
# COMPACT_ATOMS: atom_id res chain seq x y z
N MET A 1 13.43 16.54 -12.27
CA MET A 1 12.53 15.70 -11.44
C MET A 1 11.38 15.31 -12.34
N VAL A 2 11.30 14.06 -12.79
CA VAL A 2 10.18 13.61 -13.63
C VAL A 2 8.99 13.46 -12.68
N GLY A 3 8.09 14.45 -12.70
CA GLY A 3 6.86 14.42 -11.91
C GLY A 3 5.91 13.40 -12.53
N ILE A 4 5.45 12.44 -11.73
CA ILE A 4 4.34 11.58 -12.14
C ILE A 4 3.09 12.47 -12.13
N GLU A 5 2.54 12.79 -13.29
CA GLU A 5 1.18 13.35 -13.35
C GLU A 5 0.23 12.29 -12.81
N MET A 6 -0.39 12.61 -11.67
CA MET A 6 -1.25 11.70 -10.93
C MET A 6 -2.54 12.44 -10.62
N ASP A 7 -3.66 11.86 -11.03
CA ASP A 7 -4.97 12.40 -10.69
C ASP A 7 -5.27 12.26 -9.19
N ASP A 8 -6.15 13.13 -8.68
CA ASP A 8 -6.51 13.20 -7.26
C ASP A 8 -7.12 11.89 -6.73
N ILE A 9 -7.81 11.11 -7.59
CA ILE A 9 -8.43 9.84 -7.20
C ILE A 9 -7.35 8.79 -6.96
N THR A 10 -6.35 8.72 -7.83
CA THR A 10 -5.21 7.82 -7.72
C THR A 10 -4.34 8.20 -6.51
N ALA A 11 -4.10 9.50 -6.29
CA ALA A 11 -3.42 10.00 -5.10
C ALA A 11 -4.14 9.57 -3.82
N LYS A 12 -5.46 9.73 -3.76
CA LYS A 12 -6.29 9.33 -2.61
C LYS A 12 -6.24 7.83 -2.35
N LYS A 13 -6.28 6.99 -3.40
CA LYS A 13 -6.16 5.53 -3.28
C LYS A 13 -4.80 5.12 -2.70
N LEU A 14 -3.72 5.73 -3.17
CA LEU A 14 -2.37 5.44 -2.66
C LEU A 14 -2.22 5.89 -1.19
N LEU A 15 -2.78 7.04 -0.83
CA LEU A 15 -2.81 7.52 0.55
C LEU A 15 -3.59 6.57 1.47
N GLU A 16 -4.72 6.06 1.01
CA GLU A 16 -5.50 5.07 1.77
C GLU A 16 -4.70 3.77 1.99
N ILE A 17 -4.03 3.26 0.96
CA ILE A 17 -3.16 2.09 1.06
C ILE A 17 -2.04 2.34 2.07
N ALA A 18 -1.37 3.50 2.00
CA ALA A 18 -0.30 3.86 2.92
C ALA A 18 -0.80 3.94 4.37
N GLY A 19 -1.96 4.57 4.60
CA GLY A 19 -2.58 4.67 5.92
C GLY A 19 -2.93 3.32 6.52
N ARG A 20 -3.50 2.40 5.73
CA ARG A 20 -3.77 1.01 6.16
C ARG A 20 -2.49 0.25 6.45
N HIS A 21 -1.49 0.35 5.58
CA HIS A 21 -0.21 -0.32 5.75
C HIS A 21 0.49 0.11 7.04
N TYR A 22 0.49 1.41 7.37
CA TYR A 22 1.07 1.92 8.61
C TYR A 22 0.38 1.36 9.86
N LYS A 23 -0.96 1.34 9.89
CA LYS A 23 -1.72 0.78 11.01
C LYS A 23 -1.41 -0.70 11.24
N LEU A 24 -1.33 -1.47 10.16
CA LEU A 24 -1.00 -2.90 10.22
C LEU A 24 0.43 -3.15 10.72
N VAL A 25 1.41 -2.38 10.24
CA VAL A 25 2.80 -2.48 10.74
C VAL A 25 2.88 -2.15 12.24
N TYR A 26 2.12 -1.14 12.69
CA TYR A 26 2.03 -0.81 14.11
C TYR A 26 1.44 -1.97 14.93
N GLU A 27 0.34 -2.57 14.47
CA GLU A 27 -0.28 -3.73 15.12
C GLU A 27 0.65 -4.95 15.14
N LEU A 28 1.38 -5.21 14.04
CA LEU A 28 2.35 -6.30 13.92
C LEU A 28 3.45 -6.21 14.99
N GLY A 29 3.93 -4.99 15.26
CA GLY A 29 4.95 -4.71 16.26
C GLY A 29 4.44 -4.74 17.71
N ASN A 30 3.12 -4.72 17.91
CA ASN A 30 2.53 -4.71 19.25
C ASN A 30 2.69 -6.08 19.94
N ARG A 31 3.12 -6.05 21.21
CA ARG A 31 3.34 -7.25 22.03
C ARG A 31 2.04 -7.98 22.38
N SER A 32 0.89 -7.30 22.37
CA SER A 32 -0.42 -7.92 22.63
C SER A 32 -1.00 -8.64 21.41
N THR A 33 -0.42 -8.45 20.22
CA THR A 33 -0.91 -9.09 18.99
C THR A 33 -0.53 -10.56 18.97
N SER A 34 -1.53 -11.44 18.87
CA SER A 34 -1.35 -12.89 18.82
C SER A 34 -0.55 -13.35 17.60
N LYS A 35 0.01 -14.56 17.65
CA LYS A 35 0.81 -15.09 16.54
C LYS A 35 -0.02 -15.26 15.28
N GLU A 36 -1.25 -15.75 15.43
CA GLU A 36 -2.21 -15.96 14.35
C GLU A 36 -2.52 -14.64 13.66
N ARG A 37 -2.81 -13.59 14.45
CA ARG A 37 -3.08 -12.26 13.92
C ARG A 37 -1.87 -11.65 13.20
N ARG A 38 -0.65 -11.91 13.68
CA ARG A 38 0.58 -11.44 13.01
C ARG A 38 0.73 -12.05 11.61
N ILE A 39 0.34 -13.32 11.42
CA ILE A 39 0.36 -13.99 10.12
C ILE A 39 -0.65 -13.32 9.18
N GLU A 40 -1.88 -13.12 9.64
CA GLU A 40 -2.92 -12.42 8.87
C GLU A 40 -2.47 -11.01 8.47
N ILE A 41 -1.90 -10.25 9.40
CA ILE A 41 -1.36 -8.90 9.13
C ILE A 41 -0.27 -8.94 8.05
N MET A 42 0.61 -9.94 8.06
CA MET A 42 1.64 -10.08 7.03
C MET A 42 1.04 -10.32 5.64
N GLU A 43 0.00 -11.14 5.55
CA GLU A 43 -0.74 -11.37 4.30
C GLU A 43 -1.46 -10.10 3.83
N GLU A 44 -2.12 -9.38 4.75
CA GLU A 44 -2.78 -8.10 4.47
C GLU A 44 -1.77 -7.05 3.95
N ILE A 45 -0.60 -6.93 4.60
CA ILE A 45 0.49 -6.04 4.17
C ILE A 45 0.96 -6.41 2.77
N GLN A 46 1.13 -7.71 2.47
CA GLN A 46 1.57 -8.16 1.16
C GLN A 46 0.53 -7.84 0.08
N SER A 47 -0.76 -8.02 0.37
CA SER A 47 -1.86 -7.63 -0.53
C SER A 47 -1.85 -6.12 -0.81
N LEU A 48 -1.65 -5.29 0.22
CA LEU A 48 -1.54 -3.83 0.06
C LEU A 48 -0.35 -3.43 -0.83
N ARG A 49 0.80 -4.11 -0.69
CA ARG A 49 1.99 -3.86 -1.53
C ARG A 49 1.72 -4.19 -2.99
N ILE A 50 1.14 -5.36 -3.28
CA ILE A 50 0.76 -5.77 -4.64
C ILE A 50 -0.19 -4.74 -5.27
N ARG A 51 -1.20 -4.29 -4.51
CA ARG A 51 -2.17 -3.29 -4.99
C ARG A 51 -1.50 -1.94 -5.28
N ARG A 52 -0.59 -1.47 -4.41
CA ARG A 52 0.21 -0.26 -4.66
C ARG A 52 1.03 -0.41 -5.93
N ASP A 53 1.74 -1.51 -6.07
CA ASP A 53 2.66 -1.74 -7.19
C ASP A 53 1.90 -1.79 -8.52
N THR A 54 0.71 -2.41 -8.53
CA THR A 54 -0.19 -2.40 -9.70
C THR A 54 -0.59 -0.98 -10.12
N ILE A 55 -0.93 -0.10 -9.15
CA ILE A 55 -1.27 1.30 -9.43
C ILE A 55 -0.05 2.05 -10.00
N ILE A 56 1.13 1.88 -9.39
CA ILE A 56 2.36 2.55 -9.82
C ILE A 56 2.78 2.08 -11.21
N GLU A 57 2.66 0.79 -11.51
CA GLU A 57 2.95 0.24 -12.84
C GLU A 57 1.97 0.77 -13.89
N GLY A 58 0.69 0.93 -13.55
CA GLY A 58 -0.30 1.58 -14.41
C GLY A 58 0.13 3.00 -14.78
N LEU A 59 0.45 3.82 -13.77
CA LEU A 59 0.91 5.20 -13.97
C LEU A 59 2.17 5.29 -14.84
N LYS A 60 3.12 4.37 -14.69
CA LYS A 60 4.32 4.32 -15.53
C LYS A 60 4.01 4.00 -16.99
N LYS A 61 3.04 3.12 -17.25
CA LYS A 61 2.62 2.77 -18.62
C LYS A 61 1.93 3.95 -19.31
N ASP A 62 1.12 4.70 -18.58
CA ASP A 62 0.38 5.83 -19.12
C ASP A 62 1.28 7.02 -19.50
N GLN A 63 2.48 7.11 -18.94
CA GLN A 63 3.49 8.13 -19.31
C GLN A 63 4.27 7.82 -20.61
N ILE A 64 4.21 6.58 -21.10
CA ILE A 64 4.94 6.15 -22.31
C ILE A 64 4.05 6.22 -23.56
N LYS A 65 2.75 6.52 -23.39
CA LYS A 65 1.79 6.76 -24.48
C LYS A 65 1.75 8.24 -24.85
#